data_AF-T5KZ99-F1
#
_entry.id   AF-T5KZ99-F1
#
_cell.length_a   1.000
_cell.length_b   1.000
_cell.length_c   1.000
_cell.angle_alpha   90.00
_cell.angle_beta   90.00
_cell.angle_gamma   90.00
#
_symmetry.space_group_name_H-M   'P 1'
#
loop_
_entity.id
_entity.type
_entity.pdbx_description
1 polymer ?
#
loop_
_entity_poly.entity_id
_entity_poly.type
_entity_poly.pdbx_seq_one_letter_code
_entity_poly.pdbx_strand_id
1 'polypeptide(L)'
;MIWEIDDHAPEVEGLDAHGRPDPAYAEALGLRTAGRGPRVLAALIEWAVAVLIALPAIIALTPVLAQVVAGQFDAEKFFARGDLVWLIVAAAVSQGLMIAYIVVQLVLHGRKGVTLGKAICGIRSVNVRTLERPGFWRGAVVRFLLAYASFIVPVIGPVLVIMLSPLFDIERRGRGWLDLAAATWFVDVRGGLNPYDAKRMRIARKRVKTPEHEEKAPLPSLATPVHRDAPAEYVPSARLSGGVIGAHRSAAAAATEQAEPSGAGSMVSAAPPSLATGAPAPATFSPAPAPAPAPAPVPAPAPVAAPAPPAAEPPALAAPAPAPAAPAPAGVRAILVLDTGERIEVRGTTLFGRSPSAAAGEGEALLVPVIDDTRSVSKTHIAVMPARRGVFVVDRASTNGSAIIRGGAETVLPAGHPAELKTGDTVRFGDRSLQVEWA
;
A
#
# COMPACT_ATOMS: atom_id res chain seq x y z
N MET A 1 22.11 21.43 -6.08
CA MET A 1 21.35 20.32 -5.47
C MET A 1 19.95 20.40 -6.08
N ILE A 2 19.69 19.57 -7.08
CA ILE A 2 18.43 19.59 -7.85
C ILE A 2 17.45 18.73 -7.03
N TRP A 3 16.37 19.35 -6.54
CA TRP A 3 15.26 18.62 -5.94
C TRP A 3 14.41 18.08 -7.09
N GLU A 4 14.57 16.80 -7.43
CA GLU A 4 13.53 16.06 -8.13
C GLU A 4 12.36 15.90 -7.15
N ILE A 5 11.26 16.58 -7.44
CA ILE A 5 9.98 16.31 -6.81
C ILE A 5 9.46 15.06 -7.52
N ASP A 6 9.56 13.92 -6.84
CA ASP A 6 8.98 12.66 -7.30
C ASP A 6 7.45 12.75 -7.15
N ASP A 7 6.80 13.44 -8.09
CA ASP A 7 5.36 13.74 -8.14
C ASP A 7 4.49 12.51 -8.49
N HIS A 8 5.07 11.31 -8.46
CA HIS A 8 4.34 10.07 -8.69
C HIS A 8 3.97 9.44 -7.36
N ALA A 9 2.67 9.53 -7.02
CA ALA A 9 2.10 8.65 -6.01
C ALA A 9 2.55 7.22 -6.32
N PRO A 10 3.10 6.47 -5.34
CA PRO A 10 3.71 5.18 -5.61
C PRO A 10 2.70 4.28 -6.29
N GLU A 11 3.02 3.87 -7.53
CA GLU A 11 2.17 2.99 -8.31
C GLU A 11 1.99 1.68 -7.53
N VAL A 12 0.74 1.33 -7.23
CA VAL A 12 0.44 0.14 -6.44
C VAL A 12 0.59 -1.07 -7.36
N GLU A 13 1.75 -1.73 -7.28
CA GLU A 13 2.04 -2.94 -8.05
C GLU A 13 1.06 -4.08 -7.72
N GLY A 14 0.77 -4.93 -8.71
CA GLY A 14 -0.08 -6.11 -8.52
C GLY A 14 -1.57 -5.84 -8.59
N LEU A 15 -1.98 -4.77 -9.28
CA LEU A 15 -3.37 -4.50 -9.62
C LEU A 15 -3.62 -4.81 -11.11
N ASP A 16 -4.82 -5.30 -11.43
CA ASP A 16 -5.28 -5.48 -12.80
C ASP A 16 -5.67 -4.15 -13.46
N ALA A 17 -6.08 -4.19 -14.73
CA ALA A 17 -6.52 -3.02 -15.49
C ALA A 17 -7.73 -2.28 -14.87
N HIS A 18 -8.45 -2.93 -13.95
CA HIS A 18 -9.60 -2.35 -13.23
C HIS A 18 -9.22 -1.93 -11.79
N GLY A 19 -7.94 -1.94 -11.44
CA GLY A 19 -7.42 -1.57 -10.12
C GLY A 19 -7.72 -2.60 -9.02
N ARG A 20 -8.10 -3.83 -9.39
CA ARG A 20 -8.36 -4.94 -8.47
C ARG A 20 -7.07 -5.73 -8.21
N PRO A 21 -6.87 -6.26 -7.00
CA PRO A 21 -5.70 -7.06 -6.68
C PRO A 21 -5.57 -8.32 -7.55
N ASP A 22 -4.44 -8.49 -8.21
CA ASP A 22 -4.12 -9.69 -9.01
C ASP A 22 -3.58 -10.82 -8.10
N PRO A 23 -4.24 -12.01 -8.08
CA PRO A 23 -3.77 -13.13 -7.26
C PRO A 23 -2.47 -13.72 -7.78
N ALA A 24 -2.23 -13.71 -9.10
CA ALA A 24 -1.03 -14.27 -9.70
C ALA A 24 0.21 -13.49 -9.28
N TYR A 25 0.12 -12.15 -9.23
CA TYR A 25 1.20 -11.31 -8.70
C TYR A 25 1.56 -11.65 -7.24
N ALA A 26 0.56 -11.83 -6.37
CA ALA A 26 0.82 -12.18 -4.96
C ALA A 26 1.49 -13.55 -4.82
N GLU A 27 1.09 -14.51 -5.65
CA GLU A 27 1.71 -15.84 -5.72
C GLU A 27 3.15 -15.78 -6.26
N ALA A 28 3.40 -14.97 -7.29
CA ALA A 28 4.73 -14.74 -7.85
C ALA A 28 5.71 -14.10 -6.85
N LEU A 29 5.20 -13.28 -5.92
CA LEU A 29 5.99 -12.78 -4.78
C LEU A 29 6.31 -13.87 -3.74
N GLY A 30 5.67 -15.03 -3.80
CA GLY A 30 5.79 -16.11 -2.82
C GLY A 30 4.87 -15.94 -1.60
N LEU A 31 3.85 -15.07 -1.69
CA LEU A 31 2.83 -14.96 -0.64
C LEU A 31 1.81 -16.09 -0.79
N ARG A 32 1.50 -16.77 0.32
CA ARG A 32 0.52 -17.85 0.33
C ARG A 32 -0.73 -17.46 1.10
N THR A 33 -1.89 -17.77 0.55
CA THR A 33 -3.17 -17.61 1.24
C THR A 33 -3.17 -18.46 2.53
N ALA A 34 -3.58 -17.88 3.65
CA ALA A 34 -3.73 -18.66 4.87
C ALA A 34 -4.87 -19.68 4.71
N GLY A 35 -4.64 -20.95 5.02
CA GLY A 35 -5.68 -21.99 4.95
C GLY A 35 -6.84 -21.75 5.92
N ARG A 36 -7.99 -22.39 5.68
CA ARG A 36 -9.18 -22.26 6.54
C ARG A 36 -8.92 -22.75 7.98
N GLY A 37 -8.22 -23.87 8.14
CA GLY A 37 -7.91 -24.46 9.47
C GLY A 37 -7.17 -23.50 10.40
N PRO A 38 -5.99 -22.97 10.03
CA PRO A 38 -5.27 -21.98 10.84
C PRO A 38 -6.08 -20.72 11.18
N ARG A 39 -6.96 -20.27 10.27
CA ARG A 39 -7.84 -19.11 10.52
C ARG A 39 -8.90 -19.41 11.56
N VAL A 40 -9.54 -20.59 11.47
CA VAL A 40 -10.51 -21.05 12.47
C VAL A 40 -9.83 -21.21 13.82
N LEU A 41 -8.66 -21.85 13.88
CA LEU A 41 -7.91 -21.99 15.12
C LEU A 41 -7.53 -20.64 15.74
N ALA A 42 -7.07 -19.68 14.93
CA ALA A 42 -6.78 -18.33 15.40
C ALA A 42 -8.03 -17.65 16.02
N ALA A 43 -9.19 -17.79 15.38
CA ALA A 43 -10.45 -17.25 15.89
C ALA A 43 -10.90 -17.96 17.19
N LEU A 44 -10.75 -19.28 17.28
CA LEU A 44 -11.07 -20.06 18.47
C LEU A 44 -10.19 -19.68 19.66
N ILE A 45 -8.89 -19.46 19.44
CA ILE A 45 -7.98 -18.97 20.48
C ILE A 45 -8.43 -17.60 21.00
N GLU A 46 -8.80 -16.69 20.10
CA GLU A 46 -9.27 -15.35 20.48
C GLU A 46 -10.58 -15.40 21.25
N TRP A 47 -11.49 -16.29 20.84
CA TRP A 47 -12.76 -16.52 21.53
C TRP A 47 -12.54 -17.15 22.91
N ALA A 48 -11.66 -18.14 23.03
CA ALA A 48 -11.32 -18.77 24.30
C ALA A 48 -10.73 -17.77 25.30
N VAL A 49 -9.83 -16.88 24.84
CA VAL A 49 -9.28 -15.82 25.69
C VAL A 49 -10.36 -14.81 26.08
N ALA A 50 -11.25 -14.42 25.17
CA ALA A 50 -12.37 -13.53 25.48
C ALA A 50 -13.32 -14.15 26.52
N VAL A 51 -13.67 -15.44 26.37
CA VAL A 51 -14.50 -16.18 27.34
C VAL A 51 -13.80 -16.28 28.70
N LEU A 52 -12.50 -16.55 28.73
CA LEU A 52 -11.71 -16.62 29.97
C LEU A 52 -11.73 -15.28 30.71
N ILE A 53 -11.57 -14.16 29.99
CA ILE A 53 -11.66 -12.81 30.55
C ILE A 53 -13.08 -12.52 31.10
N ALA A 54 -14.12 -12.96 30.38
CA ALA A 54 -15.51 -12.76 30.77
C ALA A 54 -16.01 -13.72 31.86
N LEU A 55 -15.26 -14.79 32.15
CA LEU A 55 -15.69 -15.90 33.00
C LEU A 55 -16.18 -15.46 34.40
N PRO A 56 -15.50 -14.54 35.12
CA PRO A 56 -15.98 -14.09 36.43
C PRO A 56 -17.36 -13.43 36.35
N ALA A 57 -17.57 -12.54 35.36
CA ALA A 57 -18.87 -11.90 35.15
C ALA A 57 -19.94 -12.90 34.72
N ILE A 58 -19.60 -13.88 33.87
CA ILE A 58 -20.54 -14.95 33.46
C ILE A 58 -21.01 -15.70 34.72
N ILE A 59 -20.09 -16.22 35.54
CA ILE A 59 -20.43 -16.97 36.76
C ILE A 59 -21.27 -16.12 37.72
N ALA A 60 -20.89 -14.86 37.93
CA ALA A 60 -21.57 -13.95 38.84
C ALA A 60 -22.98 -13.56 38.38
N LEU A 61 -23.17 -13.28 37.08
CA LEU A 61 -24.39 -12.68 36.55
C LEU A 61 -25.39 -13.70 36.00
N THR A 62 -24.97 -14.92 35.63
CA THR A 62 -25.90 -15.95 35.10
C THR A 62 -27.07 -16.26 36.05
N PRO A 63 -26.90 -16.43 37.37
CA PRO A 63 -28.02 -16.66 38.28
C PRO A 63 -29.00 -15.47 38.33
N VAL A 64 -28.47 -14.23 38.26
CA VAL A 64 -29.28 -13.01 38.24
C VAL A 64 -30.10 -12.94 36.95
N LEU A 65 -29.46 -13.22 35.82
CA LEU A 65 -30.14 -13.26 34.52
C LEU A 65 -31.23 -14.35 34.47
N ALA A 66 -30.96 -15.52 35.06
CA ALA A 66 -31.95 -16.60 35.15
C ALA A 66 -33.20 -16.17 35.94
N GLN A 67 -33.05 -15.44 37.05
CA GLN A 67 -34.19 -14.88 37.79
C GLN A 67 -34.97 -13.86 36.97
N VAL A 68 -34.30 -12.99 36.23
CA VAL A 68 -34.95 -12.00 35.35
C VAL A 68 -35.76 -12.71 34.27
N VAL A 69 -35.18 -13.70 33.58
CA VAL A 69 -35.86 -14.47 32.53
C VAL A 69 -37.04 -15.26 33.08
N ALA A 70 -36.93 -15.79 34.31
CA ALA A 70 -38.00 -16.50 34.98
C ALA A 70 -39.10 -15.57 35.56
N GLY A 71 -38.95 -14.25 35.48
CA GLY A 71 -39.86 -13.29 36.09
C GLY A 71 -39.83 -13.27 37.63
N GLN A 72 -38.75 -13.79 38.22
CA GLN A 72 -38.55 -13.93 39.67
C GLN A 72 -37.62 -12.87 40.26
N PHE A 73 -37.24 -11.86 39.46
CA PHE A 73 -36.31 -10.83 39.89
C PHE A 73 -36.97 -9.83 40.84
N ASP A 74 -36.39 -9.70 42.03
CA ASP A 74 -36.81 -8.76 43.06
C ASP A 74 -35.68 -7.75 43.31
N ALA A 75 -35.93 -6.49 42.96
CA ALA A 75 -34.93 -5.44 43.02
C ALA A 75 -34.51 -5.12 44.47
N GLU A 76 -35.45 -5.12 45.41
CA GLU A 76 -35.15 -4.81 46.82
C GLU A 76 -34.25 -5.90 47.42
N LYS A 77 -34.58 -7.18 47.18
CA LYS A 77 -33.73 -8.30 47.58
C LYS A 77 -32.38 -8.28 46.91
N PHE A 78 -32.31 -7.90 45.63
CA PHE A 78 -31.06 -7.80 44.89
C PHE A 78 -30.11 -6.76 45.48
N PHE A 79 -30.61 -5.55 45.79
CA PHE A 79 -29.78 -4.48 46.37
C PHE A 79 -29.44 -4.71 47.85
N ALA A 80 -30.23 -5.52 48.57
CA ALA A 80 -29.96 -5.91 49.95
C ALA A 80 -28.93 -7.06 50.09
N ARG A 81 -28.41 -7.60 48.98
CA ARG A 81 -27.45 -8.71 48.99
C ARG A 81 -26.14 -8.35 49.67
N GLY A 82 -25.69 -9.19 50.61
CA GLY A 82 -24.37 -9.05 51.25
C GLY A 82 -23.19 -9.27 50.29
N ASP A 83 -23.40 -9.96 49.17
CA ASP A 83 -22.39 -10.24 48.13
C ASP A 83 -22.48 -9.28 46.93
N LEU A 84 -23.33 -8.25 46.97
CA LEU A 84 -23.54 -7.31 45.85
C LEU A 84 -22.23 -6.68 45.35
N VAL A 85 -21.34 -6.30 46.28
CA VAL A 85 -20.04 -5.71 45.96
C VAL A 85 -19.21 -6.66 45.08
N TRP A 86 -19.22 -7.95 45.36
CA TRP A 86 -18.47 -8.94 44.58
C TRP A 86 -19.06 -9.17 43.20
N LEU A 87 -20.38 -9.09 43.04
CA LEU A 87 -21.02 -9.11 41.72
C LEU A 87 -20.60 -7.92 40.87
N ILE A 88 -20.60 -6.71 41.45
CA ILE A 88 -20.17 -5.48 40.78
C ILE A 88 -18.70 -5.57 40.41
N VAL A 89 -17.84 -6.02 41.33
CA VAL A 89 -16.41 -6.21 41.07
C VAL A 89 -16.18 -7.22 39.95
N ALA A 90 -16.85 -8.37 39.97
CA ALA A 90 -16.72 -9.39 38.92
C ALA A 90 -17.13 -8.84 37.53
N ALA A 91 -18.24 -8.10 37.46
CA ALA A 91 -18.72 -7.45 36.25
C ALA A 91 -17.74 -6.36 35.76
N ALA A 92 -17.35 -5.44 36.64
CA ALA A 92 -16.49 -4.31 36.30
C ALA A 92 -15.08 -4.74 35.88
N VAL A 93 -14.48 -5.70 36.59
CA VAL A 93 -13.15 -6.24 36.25
C VAL A 93 -13.20 -6.96 34.91
N SER A 94 -14.18 -7.84 34.69
CA SER A 94 -14.32 -8.56 33.42
C SER A 94 -14.54 -7.58 32.25
N GLN A 95 -15.37 -6.56 32.44
CA GLN A 95 -15.64 -5.54 31.43
C GLN A 95 -14.39 -4.68 31.13
N GLY A 96 -13.67 -4.24 32.17
CA GLY A 96 -12.44 -3.46 32.02
C GLY A 96 -11.35 -4.23 31.28
N LEU A 97 -11.14 -5.51 31.66
CA LEU A 97 -10.21 -6.39 30.98
C LEU A 97 -10.63 -6.70 29.53
N MET A 98 -11.93 -6.85 29.27
CA MET A 98 -12.44 -7.06 27.91
C MET A 98 -12.18 -5.84 27.03
N ILE A 99 -12.43 -4.62 27.54
CA ILE A 99 -12.13 -3.38 26.81
C ILE A 99 -10.63 -3.28 26.53
N ALA A 100 -9.78 -3.51 27.54
CA ALA A 100 -8.33 -3.50 27.37
C ALA A 100 -7.88 -4.53 26.32
N TYR A 101 -8.41 -5.75 26.38
CA TYR A 101 -8.15 -6.81 25.41
C TYR A 101 -8.54 -6.40 23.99
N ILE A 102 -9.75 -5.88 23.79
CA ILE A 102 -10.22 -5.41 22.48
C ILE A 102 -9.32 -4.31 21.93
N VAL A 103 -8.98 -3.30 22.74
CA VAL A 103 -8.10 -2.20 22.33
C VAL A 103 -6.73 -2.74 21.93
N VAL A 104 -6.15 -3.65 22.72
CA VAL A 104 -4.86 -4.29 22.38
C VAL A 104 -4.96 -5.06 21.07
N GLN A 105 -5.99 -5.88 20.87
CA GLN A 105 -6.18 -6.62 19.61
C GLN A 105 -6.33 -5.69 18.42
N LEU A 106 -7.08 -4.60 18.56
CA LEU A 106 -7.32 -3.61 17.52
C LEU A 106 -6.03 -2.88 17.11
N VAL A 107 -5.24 -2.46 18.11
CA VAL A 107 -3.94 -1.82 17.90
C VAL A 107 -2.94 -2.79 17.26
N LEU A 108 -2.85 -4.02 17.74
CA LEU A 108 -1.98 -5.04 17.16
C LEU A 108 -2.39 -5.36 15.72
N HIS A 109 -3.69 -5.47 15.45
CA HIS A 109 -4.18 -5.82 14.12
C HIS A 109 -3.90 -4.69 13.13
N GLY A 110 -4.19 -3.45 13.50
CA GLY A 110 -3.98 -2.29 12.65
C GLY A 110 -2.50 -1.96 12.43
N ARG A 111 -1.68 -1.97 13.50
CA ARG A 111 -0.28 -1.53 13.45
C ARG A 111 0.71 -2.63 13.10
N LYS A 112 0.41 -3.89 13.45
CA LYS A 112 1.32 -5.03 13.25
C LYS A 112 0.71 -6.12 12.36
N GLY A 113 -0.53 -5.97 11.89
CA GLY A 113 -1.18 -6.96 11.04
C GLY A 113 -1.50 -8.28 11.74
N VAL A 114 -1.47 -8.30 13.08
CA VAL A 114 -1.63 -9.52 13.87
C VAL A 114 -2.62 -9.30 15.00
N THR A 115 -3.32 -10.36 15.34
CA THR A 115 -4.03 -10.52 16.60
C THR A 115 -3.36 -11.68 17.35
N LEU A 116 -3.69 -11.89 18.62
CA LEU A 116 -3.09 -12.95 19.43
C LEU A 116 -3.18 -14.33 18.73
N GLY A 117 -4.38 -14.71 18.28
CA GLY A 117 -4.59 -15.99 17.60
C GLY A 117 -3.83 -16.07 16.28
N LYS A 118 -3.84 -15.00 15.48
CA LYS A 118 -3.09 -14.96 14.21
C LYS A 118 -1.58 -15.04 14.42
N ALA A 119 -1.04 -14.42 15.47
CA ALA A 119 0.37 -14.54 15.81
C ALA A 119 0.75 -15.98 16.13
N ILE A 120 -0.07 -16.66 16.95
CA ILE A 120 0.12 -18.08 17.32
C ILE A 120 -0.02 -19.01 16.12
N CYS A 121 -0.94 -18.73 15.19
CA CYS A 121 -1.16 -19.55 14.00
C CYS A 121 -0.23 -19.24 12.82
N GLY A 122 0.67 -18.25 12.94
CA GLY A 122 1.57 -17.88 11.85
C GLY A 122 0.88 -17.14 10.70
N ILE A 123 -0.16 -16.36 11.01
CA ILE A 123 -0.94 -15.59 10.05
C ILE A 123 -0.56 -14.11 10.15
N ARG A 124 -0.48 -13.43 9.00
CA ARG A 124 -0.39 -11.97 8.89
C ARG A 124 -1.55 -11.44 8.08
N SER A 125 -2.08 -10.30 8.51
CA SER A 125 -3.19 -9.62 7.83
C SER A 125 -2.67 -8.42 7.07
N VAL A 126 -2.75 -8.43 5.75
CA VAL A 126 -2.27 -7.33 4.92
C VAL A 126 -3.43 -6.59 4.26
N ASN A 127 -3.18 -5.36 3.81
CA ASN A 127 -4.08 -4.72 2.87
C ASN A 127 -4.03 -5.49 1.54
N VAL A 128 -5.19 -5.84 0.99
CA VAL A 128 -5.28 -6.66 -0.22
C VAL A 128 -4.66 -5.98 -1.45
N ARG A 129 -4.68 -4.64 -1.52
CA ARG A 129 -4.18 -3.87 -2.66
C ARG A 129 -2.69 -3.60 -2.54
N THR A 130 -2.26 -3.07 -1.40
CA THR A 130 -0.86 -2.61 -1.22
C THR A 130 0.07 -3.70 -0.70
N LEU A 131 -0.47 -4.80 -0.16
CA LEU A 131 0.25 -5.85 0.57
C LEU A 131 0.96 -5.34 1.85
N GLU A 132 0.70 -4.10 2.24
CA GLU A 132 1.23 -3.51 3.46
C GLU A 132 0.37 -3.84 4.67
N ARG A 133 0.65 -3.19 5.80
CA ARG A 133 -0.18 -3.30 7.00
C ARG A 133 -1.60 -2.82 6.70
N PRO A 134 -2.62 -3.42 7.33
CA PRO A 134 -4.01 -3.19 6.97
C PRO A 134 -4.52 -1.81 7.42
N GLY A 135 -3.80 -1.16 8.34
CA GLY A 135 -4.15 0.14 8.90
C GLY A 135 -5.15 0.02 10.05
N PHE A 136 -5.11 1.00 10.96
CA PHE A 136 -5.94 0.97 12.17
C PHE A 136 -7.43 1.14 11.86
N TRP A 137 -7.80 2.22 11.19
CA TRP A 137 -9.22 2.54 10.93
C TRP A 137 -9.85 1.58 9.93
N ARG A 138 -9.36 1.59 8.67
CA ARG A 138 -9.96 0.78 7.62
C ARG A 138 -9.74 -0.72 7.84
N GLY A 139 -8.55 -1.13 8.27
CA GLY A 139 -8.21 -2.54 8.43
C GLY A 139 -8.75 -3.18 9.71
N ALA A 140 -8.56 -2.52 10.86
CA ALA A 140 -8.91 -3.11 12.15
C ALA A 140 -10.30 -2.68 12.66
N VAL A 141 -10.59 -1.37 12.69
CA VAL A 141 -11.84 -0.83 13.25
C VAL A 141 -13.05 -1.24 12.43
N VAL A 142 -13.03 -1.06 11.11
CA VAL A 142 -14.16 -1.48 10.24
C VAL A 142 -14.46 -2.96 10.42
N ARG A 143 -13.42 -3.80 10.43
CA ARG A 143 -13.56 -5.24 10.67
C ARG A 143 -14.23 -5.53 12.02
N PHE A 144 -13.77 -4.87 13.09
CA PHE A 144 -14.33 -5.02 14.43
C PHE A 144 -15.79 -4.56 14.49
N LEU A 145 -16.10 -3.39 13.93
CA LEU A 145 -17.46 -2.84 13.93
C LEU A 145 -18.44 -3.74 13.19
N LEU A 146 -18.07 -4.30 12.03
CA LEU A 146 -18.94 -5.23 11.32
C LEU A 146 -19.09 -6.56 12.08
N ALA A 147 -18.01 -7.06 12.70
CA ALA A 147 -18.10 -8.24 13.55
C ALA A 147 -19.03 -7.99 14.74
N TYR A 148 -18.94 -6.81 15.37
CA TYR A 148 -19.81 -6.43 16.47
C TYR A 148 -21.27 -6.22 16.02
N ALA A 149 -21.49 -5.54 14.89
CA ALA A 149 -22.81 -5.36 14.30
C ALA A 149 -23.48 -6.69 13.92
N SER A 150 -22.71 -7.73 13.63
CA SER A 150 -23.28 -9.06 13.40
C SER A 150 -24.04 -9.59 14.61
N PHE A 151 -23.74 -9.14 15.84
CA PHE A 151 -24.46 -9.55 17.05
C PHE A 151 -25.83 -8.84 17.25
N ILE A 152 -26.23 -7.93 16.36
CA ILE A 152 -27.59 -7.33 16.39
C ILE A 152 -28.67 -8.41 16.30
N VAL A 153 -28.44 -9.45 15.48
CA VAL A 153 -29.24 -10.67 15.48
C VAL A 153 -28.42 -11.75 16.18
N PRO A 154 -28.67 -12.05 17.47
CA PRO A 154 -27.87 -13.00 18.23
C PRO A 154 -27.81 -14.36 17.54
N VAL A 155 -26.65 -15.02 17.61
CA VAL A 155 -26.37 -16.34 17.01
C VAL A 155 -26.40 -16.35 15.47
N ILE A 156 -27.51 -15.98 14.83
CA ILE A 156 -27.67 -16.03 13.38
C ILE A 156 -26.71 -15.06 12.68
N GLY A 157 -26.62 -13.82 13.16
CA GLY A 157 -25.78 -12.81 12.53
C GLY A 157 -24.29 -13.17 12.52
N PRO A 158 -23.68 -13.58 13.64
CA PRO A 158 -22.28 -14.03 13.64
C PRO A 158 -22.06 -15.29 12.79
N VAL A 159 -23.00 -16.25 12.79
CA VAL A 159 -22.91 -17.44 11.94
C VAL A 159 -22.87 -17.05 10.46
N LEU A 160 -23.78 -16.18 10.01
CA LEU A 160 -23.82 -15.72 8.62
C LEU A 160 -22.60 -14.87 8.25
N VAL A 161 -22.32 -13.81 9.02
CA VAL A 161 -21.32 -12.79 8.67
C VAL A 161 -19.89 -13.28 8.90
N ILE A 162 -19.64 -14.07 9.94
CA ILE A 162 -18.27 -14.47 10.33
C ILE A 162 -17.94 -15.87 9.81
N MET A 163 -18.83 -16.85 10.00
CA MET A 163 -18.52 -18.26 9.72
C MET A 163 -18.83 -18.65 8.27
N LEU A 164 -20.00 -18.26 7.75
CA LEU A 164 -20.46 -18.67 6.43
C LEU A 164 -20.05 -17.71 5.31
N SER A 165 -19.84 -16.42 5.60
CA SER A 165 -19.47 -15.44 4.57
C SER A 165 -18.27 -15.82 3.69
N PRO A 166 -17.20 -16.49 4.18
CA PRO A 166 -16.09 -16.93 3.33
C PRO A 166 -16.45 -18.04 2.34
N LEU A 167 -17.62 -18.68 2.47
CA LEU A 167 -18.13 -19.65 1.49
C LEU A 167 -18.72 -18.97 0.26
N PHE A 168 -19.13 -17.71 0.38
CA PHE A 168 -19.68 -16.89 -0.70
C PHE A 168 -18.61 -16.01 -1.35
N ASP A 169 -17.34 -16.43 -1.28
CA ASP A 169 -16.22 -15.69 -1.83
C ASP A 169 -16.14 -15.83 -3.35
N ILE A 170 -16.72 -14.85 -4.05
CA ILE A 170 -16.76 -14.74 -5.50
C ILE A 170 -15.35 -14.62 -6.10
N GLU A 171 -14.40 -14.03 -5.36
CA GLU A 171 -13.03 -13.79 -5.84
C GLU A 171 -12.09 -14.99 -5.61
N ARG A 172 -12.57 -16.06 -4.95
CA ARG A 172 -11.80 -17.28 -4.64
C ARG A 172 -10.47 -17.02 -3.90
N ARG A 173 -10.37 -15.95 -3.11
CA ARG A 173 -9.18 -15.57 -2.31
C ARG A 173 -9.28 -15.97 -0.83
N GLY A 174 -10.35 -16.66 -0.46
CA GLY A 174 -10.76 -17.00 0.90
C GLY A 174 -11.19 -15.80 1.74
N ARG A 175 -11.78 -14.74 1.18
CA ARG A 175 -12.16 -13.52 1.92
C ARG A 175 -13.64 -13.55 2.33
N GLY A 176 -13.93 -13.36 3.62
CA GLY A 176 -15.30 -13.13 4.09
C GLY A 176 -15.73 -11.68 3.93
N TRP A 177 -16.99 -11.37 4.23
CA TRP A 177 -17.51 -9.99 4.14
C TRP A 177 -16.77 -9.00 5.04
N LEU A 178 -16.33 -9.47 6.22
CA LEU A 178 -15.48 -8.70 7.13
C LEU A 178 -14.14 -8.32 6.48
N ASP A 179 -13.53 -9.24 5.74
CA ASP A 179 -12.26 -9.03 5.05
C ASP A 179 -12.42 -8.09 3.85
N LEU A 180 -13.54 -8.24 3.14
CA LEU A 180 -13.88 -7.40 1.99
C LEU A 180 -14.06 -5.93 2.43
N ALA A 181 -14.86 -5.69 3.46
CA ALA A 181 -15.12 -4.35 3.99
C ALA A 181 -13.84 -3.69 4.54
N ALA A 182 -13.00 -4.47 5.22
CA ALA A 182 -11.75 -3.97 5.79
C ALA A 182 -10.59 -3.88 4.78
N ALA A 183 -10.81 -4.31 3.52
CA ALA A 183 -9.77 -4.48 2.52
C ALA A 183 -8.58 -5.33 3.00
N THR A 184 -8.84 -6.35 3.84
CA THR A 184 -7.81 -7.22 4.41
C THR A 184 -7.69 -8.54 3.67
N TRP A 185 -6.49 -9.12 3.70
CA TRP A 185 -6.20 -10.46 3.22
C TRP A 185 -5.24 -11.16 4.18
N PHE A 186 -5.43 -12.47 4.38
CA PHE A 186 -4.64 -13.25 5.33
C PHE A 186 -3.61 -14.12 4.63
N VAL A 187 -2.35 -13.88 4.99
CA VAL A 187 -1.17 -14.56 4.45
C VAL A 187 -0.61 -15.51 5.50
N ASP A 188 -0.29 -16.74 5.07
CA ASP A 188 0.48 -17.68 5.87
C ASP A 188 1.98 -17.37 5.77
N VAL A 189 2.60 -17.05 6.90
CA VAL A 189 4.04 -16.75 6.98
C VAL A 189 4.88 -17.91 7.48
N ARG A 190 4.26 -19.06 7.81
CA ARG A 190 4.98 -20.31 8.07
C ARG A 190 5.29 -21.02 6.76
N GLY A 191 4.31 -21.08 5.86
CA GLY A 191 4.45 -21.70 4.56
C GLY A 191 4.87 -20.75 3.42
N GLY A 192 4.87 -19.44 3.64
CA GLY A 192 5.11 -18.42 2.60
C GLY A 192 5.96 -17.24 3.05
N LEU A 193 6.15 -16.28 2.15
CA LEU A 193 6.90 -15.05 2.41
C LEU A 193 6.20 -14.19 3.47
N ASN A 194 6.96 -13.66 4.43
CA ASN A 194 6.44 -12.68 5.38
C ASN A 194 6.37 -11.28 4.71
N PRO A 195 5.16 -10.70 4.54
CA PRO A 195 5.00 -9.42 3.86
C PRO A 195 5.60 -8.23 4.63
N TYR A 196 5.94 -8.41 5.91
CA TYR A 196 6.56 -7.36 6.73
C TYR A 196 8.08 -7.45 6.80
N ASP A 197 8.70 -8.42 6.14
CA ASP A 197 10.14 -8.43 5.91
C ASP A 197 10.45 -7.57 4.68
N ALA A 198 10.80 -6.30 4.92
CA ALA A 198 11.06 -5.33 3.86
C ALA A 198 12.18 -5.79 2.90
N LYS A 199 13.22 -6.47 3.41
CA LYS A 199 14.34 -6.94 2.59
C LYS A 199 13.88 -8.05 1.66
N ARG A 200 13.19 -9.06 2.19
CA ARG A 200 12.70 -10.19 1.39
C ARG A 200 11.61 -9.77 0.41
N MET A 201 10.70 -8.89 0.81
CA MET A 201 9.70 -8.31 -0.09
C MET A 201 10.35 -7.54 -1.24
N ARG A 202 11.38 -6.73 -0.98
CA ARG A 202 12.11 -6.02 -2.04
C ARG A 202 12.77 -6.97 -3.03
N ILE A 203 13.37 -8.06 -2.54
CA ILE A 203 13.97 -9.09 -3.39
C ILE A 203 12.90 -9.79 -4.23
N ALA A 204 11.77 -10.15 -3.62
CA ALA A 204 10.65 -10.79 -4.32
C ALA A 204 10.08 -9.89 -5.43
N ARG A 205 9.80 -8.62 -5.13
CA ARG A 205 9.33 -7.64 -6.14
C ARG A 205 10.34 -7.48 -7.28
N LYS A 206 11.64 -7.42 -6.97
CA LYS A 206 12.71 -7.32 -7.98
C LYS A 206 12.76 -8.56 -8.88
N ARG A 207 12.56 -9.76 -8.33
CA ARG A 207 12.49 -11.01 -9.11
C ARG A 207 11.29 -11.02 -10.05
N VAL A 208 10.11 -10.63 -9.57
CA VAL A 208 8.89 -10.60 -10.42
C VAL A 208 9.04 -9.59 -11.56
N LYS A 209 9.62 -8.41 -11.29
CA LYS A 209 9.81 -7.36 -12.29
C LYS A 209 10.91 -7.66 -13.32
N THR A 210 11.91 -8.45 -12.92
CA THR A 210 13.00 -8.85 -13.82
C THR A 210 12.64 -10.22 -14.38
N PRO A 211 12.02 -10.32 -15.58
CA PRO A 211 11.85 -11.62 -16.20
C PRO A 211 13.22 -12.26 -16.27
N GLU A 212 13.37 -13.42 -15.63
CA GLU A 212 14.62 -14.16 -15.69
C GLU A 212 14.91 -14.40 -17.17
N HIS A 213 15.98 -13.76 -17.68
CA HIS A 213 16.63 -14.25 -18.89
C HIS A 213 17.31 -15.57 -18.50
N GLU A 214 16.49 -16.59 -18.23
CA GLU A 214 16.93 -17.95 -17.99
C GLU A 214 17.03 -18.67 -19.34
N GLU A 215 17.91 -18.11 -20.17
CA GLU A 215 18.73 -18.89 -21.08
C GLU A 215 19.98 -18.04 -21.29
N LYS A 216 20.91 -18.07 -20.31
CA LYS A 216 22.29 -17.79 -20.68
C LYS A 216 22.64 -18.86 -21.68
N ALA A 217 22.58 -18.51 -22.97
CA ALA A 217 23.13 -19.32 -24.05
C ALA A 217 24.48 -19.87 -23.55
N PRO A 218 24.73 -21.18 -23.65
CA PRO A 218 25.97 -21.77 -23.16
C PRO A 218 27.10 -20.94 -23.75
N LEU A 219 27.82 -20.22 -22.89
CA LEU A 219 28.98 -19.47 -23.35
C LEU A 219 29.90 -20.51 -23.99
N PRO A 220 30.45 -20.25 -25.18
CA PRO A 220 31.36 -21.17 -25.83
C PRO A 220 32.47 -21.51 -24.84
N SER A 221 32.70 -22.80 -24.65
CA SER A 221 33.69 -23.30 -23.71
C SER A 221 35.06 -22.76 -24.13
N LEU A 222 35.70 -21.96 -23.28
CA LEU A 222 37.10 -21.56 -23.47
C LEU A 222 38.08 -22.70 -23.16
N ALA A 223 37.60 -23.88 -22.76
CA ALA A 223 38.44 -25.06 -22.61
C ALA A 223 38.78 -25.64 -23.99
N THR A 224 40.07 -25.91 -24.22
CA THR A 224 40.57 -26.55 -25.44
C THR A 224 39.82 -27.88 -25.69
N PRO A 225 39.27 -28.11 -26.89
CA PRO A 225 38.59 -29.37 -27.18
C PRO A 225 39.58 -30.53 -27.12
N VAL A 226 39.23 -31.58 -26.37
CA VAL A 226 40.06 -32.80 -26.20
C VAL A 226 39.85 -33.79 -27.36
N HIS A 227 38.88 -33.54 -28.25
CA HIS A 227 38.61 -34.37 -29.43
C HIS A 227 39.28 -33.84 -30.69
N ARG A 228 39.97 -34.74 -31.40
CA ARG A 228 40.82 -34.48 -32.56
C ARG A 228 40.09 -33.91 -33.80
N ASP A 229 38.76 -34.05 -33.85
CA ASP A 229 37.93 -33.71 -35.01
C ASP A 229 36.82 -32.66 -34.70
N ALA A 230 36.93 -31.91 -33.60
CA ALA A 230 36.00 -30.81 -33.33
C ALA A 230 36.29 -29.62 -34.28
N PRO A 231 35.27 -28.99 -34.90
CA PRO A 231 35.48 -27.84 -35.77
C PRO A 231 36.15 -26.70 -34.99
N ALA A 232 37.15 -26.07 -35.60
CA ALA A 232 38.00 -25.06 -34.96
C ALA A 232 37.16 -23.87 -34.45
N GLU A 233 36.84 -23.90 -33.17
CA GLU A 233 36.18 -22.82 -32.46
C GLU A 233 37.20 -21.73 -32.12
N TYR A 234 36.77 -20.48 -32.29
CA TYR A 234 37.56 -19.25 -32.25
C TYR A 234 38.80 -19.29 -31.34
N VAL A 235 39.98 -19.35 -31.95
CA VAL A 235 41.26 -19.13 -31.26
C VAL A 235 41.55 -17.64 -31.33
N PRO A 236 41.52 -16.90 -30.20
CA PRO A 236 41.96 -15.51 -30.21
C PRO A 236 43.43 -15.51 -30.59
N SER A 237 43.76 -14.94 -31.76
CA SER A 237 45.13 -14.73 -32.20
C SER A 237 45.92 -14.04 -31.08
N ALA A 238 47.15 -14.52 -30.88
CA ALA A 238 48.02 -14.28 -29.74
C ALA A 238 47.84 -12.94 -29.01
N ARG A 239 47.72 -13.01 -27.68
CA ARG A 239 47.88 -11.84 -26.80
C ARG A 239 49.27 -11.27 -27.03
N LEU A 240 49.36 -10.14 -27.73
CA LEU A 240 50.53 -9.29 -27.66
C LEU A 240 50.56 -8.69 -26.26
N SER A 241 51.61 -8.99 -25.50
CA SER A 241 51.96 -8.28 -24.26
C SER A 241 52.48 -6.89 -24.63
N GLY A 242 51.64 -6.06 -25.23
CA GLY A 242 51.91 -4.67 -25.56
C GLY A 242 50.71 -3.86 -25.12
N GLY A 243 50.93 -2.92 -24.20
CA GLY A 243 49.89 -2.12 -23.57
C GLY A 243 49.00 -1.36 -24.57
N VAL A 244 47.93 -0.79 -24.01
CA VAL A 244 46.95 0.08 -24.68
C VAL A 244 47.63 0.99 -25.72
N ILE A 245 47.47 0.68 -27.01
CA ILE A 245 47.89 1.56 -28.09
C ILE A 245 46.77 2.58 -28.28
N GLY A 246 46.93 3.74 -27.66
CA GLY A 246 46.28 4.96 -28.10
C GLY A 246 46.70 5.26 -29.54
N ALA A 247 45.73 5.62 -30.37
CA ALA A 247 45.92 5.85 -31.80
C ALA A 247 47.09 6.82 -32.07
N HIS A 248 48.08 6.38 -32.85
CA HIS A 248 48.97 7.29 -33.56
C HIS A 248 49.13 6.89 -35.03
N ARG A 249 49.01 7.93 -35.85
CA ARG A 249 49.05 7.95 -37.30
C ARG A 249 50.51 7.97 -37.78
N SER A 250 50.75 7.26 -38.89
CA SER A 250 51.75 7.54 -39.95
C SER A 250 53.08 6.77 -40.00
N ALA A 251 53.30 6.21 -41.20
CA ALA A 251 54.52 6.09 -42.01
C ALA A 251 55.61 5.02 -41.73
N ALA A 252 55.65 4.05 -42.66
CA ALA A 252 56.74 3.43 -43.45
C ALA A 252 58.22 3.48 -43.00
N ALA A 253 58.87 2.29 -43.01
CA ALA A 253 60.13 1.87 -43.69
C ALA A 253 60.75 0.64 -42.96
N ALA A 254 60.98 -0.49 -43.64
CA ALA A 254 62.29 -1.09 -44.05
C ALA A 254 63.31 -1.32 -42.89
N ALA A 255 64.09 -2.38 -42.75
CA ALA A 255 64.35 -3.69 -43.37
C ALA A 255 65.31 -4.47 -42.39
N THR A 256 65.51 -5.78 -42.60
CA THR A 256 66.72 -6.66 -42.32
C THR A 256 67.68 -6.35 -41.14
N GLU A 257 68.32 -7.26 -40.38
CA GLU A 257 68.79 -8.64 -40.57
C GLU A 257 69.36 -9.16 -39.21
N GLN A 258 69.22 -10.47 -38.98
CA GLN A 258 70.12 -11.49 -38.37
C GLN A 258 71.10 -11.23 -37.18
N ALA A 259 71.15 -12.27 -36.32
CA ALA A 259 72.29 -12.88 -35.61
C ALA A 259 72.41 -12.72 -34.06
N GLU A 260 71.83 -13.71 -33.36
CA GLU A 260 72.48 -14.68 -32.43
C GLU A 260 73.11 -14.27 -31.06
N PRO A 261 73.23 -15.24 -30.09
CA PRO A 261 72.77 -15.08 -28.70
C PRO A 261 73.87 -15.18 -27.62
N SER A 262 73.54 -14.90 -26.34
CA SER A 262 73.92 -15.75 -25.17
C SER A 262 73.45 -15.15 -23.83
N GLY A 263 73.20 -16.03 -22.85
CA GLY A 263 73.16 -15.72 -21.41
C GLY A 263 71.75 -15.69 -20.78
N ALA A 264 71.11 -16.82 -20.52
CA ALA A 264 71.23 -17.64 -19.30
C ALA A 264 70.28 -17.22 -18.15
N GLY A 265 69.53 -18.19 -17.62
CA GLY A 265 68.74 -18.09 -16.39
C GLY A 265 67.34 -18.71 -16.52
N SER A 266 67.22 -20.04 -16.54
CA SER A 266 66.89 -20.86 -15.35
C SER A 266 65.37 -20.96 -15.12
N MET A 267 64.73 -22.05 -15.58
CA MET A 267 64.26 -23.22 -14.79
C MET A 267 62.92 -22.94 -14.06
N VAL A 268 61.90 -23.79 -14.02
CA VAL A 268 61.75 -25.21 -14.35
C VAL A 268 60.25 -25.58 -14.34
N SER A 269 59.91 -26.51 -15.24
CA SER A 269 58.94 -27.61 -15.16
C SER A 269 57.74 -27.55 -14.21
N ALA A 270 56.55 -27.76 -14.77
CA ALA A 270 55.40 -28.29 -14.06
C ALA A 270 54.73 -29.40 -14.88
N ALA A 271 54.71 -30.60 -14.31
CA ALA A 271 53.84 -31.71 -14.69
C ALA A 271 53.49 -32.50 -13.40
N PRO A 272 52.35 -33.22 -13.39
CA PRO A 272 51.38 -33.25 -12.29
C PRO A 272 51.49 -34.52 -11.42
N PRO A 273 50.57 -34.78 -10.46
CA PRO A 273 49.40 -35.61 -10.79
C PRO A 273 48.13 -35.32 -9.93
N SER A 274 47.18 -36.24 -10.08
CA SER A 274 45.73 -36.13 -9.89
C SER A 274 45.20 -36.76 -8.58
N LEU A 275 43.88 -36.57 -8.37
CA LEU A 275 42.92 -37.34 -7.55
C LEU A 275 42.98 -37.26 -6.01
N ALA A 276 41.86 -36.88 -5.37
CA ALA A 276 41.05 -37.79 -4.54
C ALA A 276 39.94 -37.08 -3.75
N THR A 277 38.83 -37.81 -3.64
CA THR A 277 37.61 -37.66 -2.82
C THR A 277 37.82 -37.41 -1.31
N GLY A 278 36.90 -36.67 -0.70
CA GLY A 278 36.72 -36.64 0.76
C GLY A 278 35.58 -35.72 1.23
N ALA A 279 34.54 -36.30 1.84
CA ALA A 279 33.44 -35.64 2.55
C ALA A 279 33.89 -35.16 3.96
N PRO A 280 33.09 -34.35 4.69
CA PRO A 280 33.58 -33.22 5.48
C PRO A 280 33.86 -33.51 6.97
N ALA A 281 34.70 -32.65 7.57
CA ALA A 281 34.87 -32.50 9.03
C ALA A 281 34.42 -31.07 9.47
N PRO A 282 34.00 -30.87 10.74
CA PRO A 282 33.13 -29.77 11.13
C PRO A 282 33.91 -28.49 11.44
N ALA A 283 33.42 -27.35 10.96
CA ALA A 283 33.93 -26.04 11.36
C ALA A 283 33.08 -25.44 12.49
N THR A 284 33.81 -25.00 13.50
CA THR A 284 33.44 -24.44 14.79
C THR A 284 32.68 -23.10 14.67
N PHE A 285 31.76 -22.89 15.61
CA PHE A 285 31.04 -21.63 15.81
C PHE A 285 32.00 -20.52 16.25
N SER A 286 31.88 -19.33 15.63
CA SER A 286 32.45 -18.08 16.12
C SER A 286 31.33 -17.21 16.71
N PRO A 287 31.49 -16.58 17.90
CA PRO A 287 30.43 -15.82 18.53
C PRO A 287 30.22 -14.45 17.86
N ALA A 288 28.97 -13.99 17.87
CA ALA A 288 28.51 -12.73 17.29
C ALA A 288 29.03 -11.49 18.06
N PRO A 289 29.24 -10.33 17.39
CA PRO A 289 29.51 -9.07 18.08
C PRO A 289 28.24 -8.51 18.74
N ALA A 290 28.38 -7.96 19.94
CA ALA A 290 27.31 -7.33 20.72
C ALA A 290 26.74 -6.06 20.04
N PRO A 291 25.45 -5.74 20.22
CA PRO A 291 24.82 -4.57 19.63
C PRO A 291 25.13 -3.28 20.41
N ALA A 292 25.32 -2.17 19.69
CA ALA A 292 25.45 -0.82 20.23
C ALA A 292 24.12 -0.29 20.83
N PRO A 293 24.16 0.63 21.82
CA PRO A 293 22.97 1.08 22.54
C PRO A 293 22.08 2.01 21.71
N ALA A 294 20.77 1.92 21.95
CA ALA A 294 19.72 2.69 21.30
C ALA A 294 19.66 4.16 21.79
N PRO A 295 19.28 5.13 20.94
CA PRO A 295 19.03 6.50 21.37
C PRO A 295 17.70 6.63 22.13
N ALA A 296 17.69 7.51 23.14
CA ALA A 296 16.56 7.80 24.02
C ALA A 296 15.36 8.48 23.31
N PRO A 297 14.13 8.32 23.82
CA PRO A 297 12.92 8.87 23.21
C PRO A 297 12.74 10.36 23.50
N VAL A 298 12.31 11.11 22.48
CA VAL A 298 11.89 12.52 22.58
C VAL A 298 10.43 12.58 23.09
N PRO A 299 10.06 13.52 24.00
CA PRO A 299 8.71 13.57 24.56
C PRO A 299 7.66 14.07 23.56
N ALA A 300 6.43 13.55 23.69
CA ALA A 300 5.26 13.99 22.93
C ALA A 300 4.67 15.31 23.50
N PRO A 301 4.15 16.22 22.67
CA PRO A 301 3.45 17.41 23.14
C PRO A 301 2.02 17.08 23.61
N ALA A 302 1.57 17.79 24.65
CA ALA A 302 0.26 17.71 25.27
C ALA A 302 -0.86 18.35 24.42
N PRO A 303 -2.14 17.97 24.61
CA PRO A 303 -3.26 18.48 23.82
C PRO A 303 -3.75 19.84 24.32
N VAL A 304 -3.98 20.78 23.39
CA VAL A 304 -4.60 22.08 23.68
C VAL A 304 -6.11 21.99 23.51
N ALA A 305 -6.82 22.54 24.50
CA ALA A 305 -8.27 22.59 24.64
C ALA A 305 -8.97 23.49 23.61
N ALA A 306 -10.27 23.25 23.45
CA ALA A 306 -11.21 23.97 22.59
C ALA A 306 -11.38 25.46 22.98
N PRO A 307 -11.69 26.38 22.03
CA PRO A 307 -12.02 27.76 22.36
C PRO A 307 -13.52 28.03 22.49
N ALA A 308 -13.85 28.91 23.45
CA ALA A 308 -15.17 29.55 23.68
C ALA A 308 -15.25 30.93 22.96
N PRO A 309 -16.43 31.58 22.87
CA PRO A 309 -16.74 32.65 21.91
C PRO A 309 -16.28 34.07 22.34
N PRO A 310 -16.36 35.10 21.46
CA PRO A 310 -15.52 36.31 21.52
C PRO A 310 -16.15 37.48 22.27
N ALA A 311 -15.30 38.35 22.85
CA ALA A 311 -15.66 39.69 23.27
C ALA A 311 -14.51 40.69 23.03
N ALA A 312 -14.87 41.80 22.36
CA ALA A 312 -14.33 43.17 22.39
C ALA A 312 -12.89 43.50 21.89
N GLU A 313 -12.82 44.38 20.88
CA GLU A 313 -11.72 45.34 20.57
C GLU A 313 -11.64 46.47 21.64
N PRO A 314 -10.66 47.42 21.70
CA PRO A 314 -9.50 47.79 20.83
C PRO A 314 -8.18 48.05 21.66
N PRO A 315 -7.12 48.82 21.27
CA PRO A 315 -6.70 49.44 20.01
C PRO A 315 -5.23 49.13 19.55
N ALA A 316 -4.89 49.66 18.38
CA ALA A 316 -3.68 49.49 17.58
C ALA A 316 -2.36 49.97 18.22
N LEU A 317 -1.26 49.26 17.88
CA LEU A 317 0.05 49.84 17.51
C LEU A 317 1.03 48.77 16.98
N ALA A 318 1.80 49.18 15.97
CA ALA A 318 3.05 48.62 15.42
C ALA A 318 2.99 47.41 14.47
N ALA A 319 3.19 47.70 13.18
CA ALA A 319 3.42 46.75 12.10
C ALA A 319 4.83 46.11 12.17
N PRO A 320 4.95 44.79 11.97
CA PRO A 320 6.23 44.15 11.63
C PRO A 320 6.46 44.06 10.11
N ALA A 321 7.74 44.08 9.75
CA ALA A 321 8.34 44.06 8.41
C ALA A 321 7.86 42.92 7.48
N PRO A 322 8.01 43.07 6.14
CA PRO A 322 7.27 42.27 5.15
C PRO A 322 7.74 40.81 5.10
N ALA A 323 6.74 39.92 5.17
CA ALA A 323 6.87 38.51 4.82
C ALA A 323 7.24 38.31 3.33
N PRO A 324 7.87 37.19 2.95
CA PRO A 324 8.27 36.93 1.57
C PRO A 324 7.07 36.99 0.62
N ALA A 325 7.31 37.59 -0.56
CA ALA A 325 6.32 37.84 -1.59
C ALA A 325 5.37 36.66 -1.84
N ALA A 326 4.08 36.95 -1.77
CA ALA A 326 3.03 36.12 -2.34
C ALA A 326 3.34 35.80 -3.81
N PRO A 327 3.03 34.57 -4.30
CA PRO A 327 3.06 34.32 -5.73
C PRO A 327 2.09 35.26 -6.45
N ALA A 328 2.56 35.82 -7.57
CA ALA A 328 1.82 36.74 -8.43
C ALA A 328 0.39 36.24 -8.73
N PRO A 329 -0.61 37.14 -8.93
CA PRO A 329 -1.96 36.73 -9.25
C PRO A 329 -1.96 35.88 -10.52
N ALA A 330 -2.41 34.62 -10.40
CA ALA A 330 -2.64 33.75 -11.54
C ALA A 330 -3.73 34.43 -12.41
N GLY A 331 -3.30 35.04 -13.52
CA GLY A 331 -4.22 35.60 -14.50
C GLY A 331 -5.24 34.55 -14.96
N VAL A 332 -6.46 34.98 -15.23
CA VAL A 332 -7.54 34.11 -15.72
C VAL A 332 -7.05 33.35 -16.95
N ARG A 333 -7.15 32.02 -16.92
CA ARG A 333 -6.67 31.13 -17.99
C ARG A 333 -7.76 30.73 -18.97
N ALA A 334 -9.01 30.70 -18.51
CA ALA A 334 -10.21 30.50 -19.31
C ALA A 334 -11.44 30.96 -18.52
N ILE A 335 -12.57 31.16 -19.20
CA ILE A 335 -13.88 31.39 -18.62
C ILE A 335 -14.78 30.24 -19.06
N LEU A 336 -15.38 29.54 -18.09
CA LEU A 336 -16.31 28.45 -18.36
C LEU A 336 -17.72 28.96 -18.12
N VAL A 337 -18.58 28.84 -19.13
CA VAL A 337 -19.99 29.24 -19.03
C VAL A 337 -20.82 27.98 -18.86
N LEU A 338 -21.43 27.79 -17.69
CA LEU A 338 -22.34 26.67 -17.47
C LEU A 338 -23.62 26.86 -18.30
N ASP A 339 -24.33 25.78 -18.55
CA ASP A 339 -25.67 25.80 -19.14
C ASP A 339 -26.70 26.65 -18.38
N THR A 340 -26.44 26.99 -17.11
CA THR A 340 -27.22 27.96 -16.32
C THR A 340 -26.95 29.42 -16.71
N GLY A 341 -25.91 29.69 -17.50
CA GLY A 341 -25.37 31.02 -17.79
C GLY A 341 -24.34 31.52 -16.77
N GLU A 342 -24.06 30.77 -15.71
CA GLU A 342 -23.04 31.13 -14.72
C GLU A 342 -21.64 31.08 -15.34
N ARG A 343 -20.83 32.12 -15.08
CA ARG A 343 -19.47 32.27 -15.65
C ARG A 343 -18.43 32.03 -14.57
N ILE A 344 -17.59 31.02 -14.77
CA ILE A 344 -16.55 30.59 -13.84
C ILE A 344 -15.17 30.90 -14.42
N GLU A 345 -14.39 31.71 -13.72
CA GLU A 345 -13.00 32.00 -14.09
C GLU A 345 -12.06 30.88 -13.63
N VAL A 346 -11.34 30.29 -14.58
CA VAL A 346 -10.32 29.27 -14.31
C VAL A 346 -9.01 29.97 -14.00
N ARG A 347 -8.70 30.12 -12.72
CA ARG A 347 -7.43 30.67 -12.22
C ARG A 347 -6.46 29.60 -11.73
N GLY A 348 -7.00 28.46 -11.30
CA GLY A 348 -6.30 27.26 -10.83
C GLY A 348 -7.15 26.02 -11.15
N THR A 349 -6.87 24.90 -10.49
CA THR A 349 -7.70 23.70 -10.64
C THR A 349 -9.13 24.00 -10.18
N THR A 350 -10.12 23.70 -11.03
CA THR A 350 -11.55 23.90 -10.77
C THR A 350 -12.27 22.56 -10.87
N LEU A 351 -12.97 22.15 -9.80
CA LEU A 351 -13.69 20.89 -9.70
C LEU A 351 -15.19 21.14 -9.80
N PHE A 352 -15.86 20.42 -10.71
CA PHE A 352 -17.31 20.50 -10.90
C PHE A 352 -17.97 19.21 -10.45
N GLY A 353 -19.14 19.32 -9.81
CA GLY A 353 -19.98 18.18 -9.48
C GLY A 353 -21.12 18.58 -8.57
N ARG A 354 -22.00 17.65 -8.19
CA ARG A 354 -23.15 17.98 -7.32
C ARG A 354 -22.76 18.27 -5.86
N SER A 355 -21.61 17.78 -5.43
CA SER A 355 -21.02 18.02 -4.10
C SER A 355 -19.51 17.85 -4.18
N PRO A 356 -18.83 18.78 -4.87
CA PRO A 356 -17.43 18.62 -5.23
C PRO A 356 -16.54 18.69 -3.98
N SER A 357 -15.52 17.86 -3.97
CA SER A 357 -14.49 17.84 -2.93
C SER A 357 -13.14 17.55 -3.57
N ALA A 358 -12.10 18.23 -3.07
CA ALA A 358 -10.72 18.00 -3.46
C ALA A 358 -10.18 16.70 -2.83
N ALA A 359 -9.41 15.92 -3.58
CA ALA A 359 -8.73 14.75 -3.05
C ALA A 359 -7.56 15.15 -2.14
N ALA A 360 -7.14 14.26 -1.24
CA ALA A 360 -5.99 14.52 -0.37
C ALA A 360 -4.71 14.71 -1.22
N GLY A 361 -4.06 15.87 -1.09
CA GLY A 361 -2.88 16.25 -1.88
C GLY A 361 -3.20 17.07 -3.14
N GLU A 362 -4.47 17.18 -3.51
CA GLU A 362 -4.95 18.16 -4.49
C GLU A 362 -4.94 19.52 -3.75
N GLY A 363 -4.14 20.49 -4.22
CA GLY A 363 -3.95 21.79 -3.56
C GLY A 363 -5.22 22.64 -3.50
N GLU A 364 -5.09 23.96 -3.38
CA GLU A 364 -6.26 24.85 -3.43
C GLU A 364 -6.97 24.73 -4.79
N ALA A 365 -8.13 24.06 -4.79
CA ALA A 365 -8.99 23.90 -5.95
C ALA A 365 -10.30 24.67 -5.76
N LEU A 366 -10.77 25.35 -6.80
CA LEU A 366 -12.07 26.00 -6.81
C LEU A 366 -13.16 24.92 -6.94
N LEU A 367 -14.05 24.84 -5.96
CA LEU A 367 -15.13 23.87 -5.93
C LEU A 367 -16.41 24.51 -6.47
N VAL A 368 -16.92 24.02 -7.61
CA VAL A 368 -18.12 24.54 -8.26
C VAL A 368 -19.27 23.52 -8.13
N PRO A 369 -20.20 23.72 -7.19
CA PRO A 369 -21.36 22.85 -7.06
C PRO A 369 -22.33 23.07 -8.23
N VAL A 370 -22.67 21.99 -8.92
CA VAL A 370 -23.64 22.00 -10.04
C VAL A 370 -24.96 21.43 -9.55
N ILE A 371 -26.02 22.24 -9.64
CA ILE A 371 -27.38 21.82 -9.32
C ILE A 371 -27.86 20.88 -10.43
N ASP A 372 -28.24 19.67 -10.03
CA ASP A 372 -28.65 18.60 -10.93
C ASP A 372 -29.66 17.67 -10.22
N ASP A 373 -30.95 17.90 -10.50
CA ASP A 373 -32.05 17.17 -9.85
C ASP A 373 -32.18 15.72 -10.36
N THR A 374 -31.70 15.44 -11.57
CA THR A 374 -31.73 14.09 -12.17
C THR A 374 -30.64 13.18 -11.62
N ARG A 375 -29.70 13.72 -10.82
CA ARG A 375 -28.51 13.02 -10.30
C ARG A 375 -27.62 12.42 -11.40
N SER A 376 -27.67 12.99 -12.60
CA SER A 376 -26.78 12.71 -13.71
C SER A 376 -25.32 13.12 -13.42
N VAL A 377 -25.10 14.04 -12.49
CA VAL A 377 -23.78 14.55 -12.10
C VAL A 377 -23.27 13.87 -10.83
N SER A 378 -22.06 13.30 -10.90
CA SER A 378 -21.36 12.71 -9.75
C SER A 378 -20.94 13.77 -8.72
N LYS A 379 -20.60 13.35 -7.49
CA LYS A 379 -20.22 14.27 -6.39
C LYS A 379 -19.08 15.21 -6.82
N THR A 380 -17.99 14.63 -7.31
CA THR A 380 -16.96 15.31 -8.10
C THR A 380 -16.97 14.62 -9.47
N HIS A 381 -17.30 15.35 -10.54
CA HIS A 381 -17.55 14.79 -11.87
C HIS A 381 -16.39 15.07 -12.83
N ILE A 382 -16.03 16.33 -13.02
CA ILE A 382 -14.91 16.74 -13.87
C ILE A 382 -13.99 17.70 -13.13
N ALA A 383 -12.71 17.70 -13.51
CA ALA A 383 -11.72 18.67 -13.09
C ALA A 383 -11.22 19.43 -14.31
N VAL A 384 -11.22 20.76 -14.24
CA VAL A 384 -10.62 21.64 -15.23
C VAL A 384 -9.35 22.24 -14.65
N MET A 385 -8.22 22.03 -15.31
CA MET A 385 -6.90 22.39 -14.80
C MET A 385 -6.14 23.23 -15.81
N PRO A 386 -5.67 24.43 -15.43
CA PRO A 386 -4.74 25.18 -16.25
C PRO A 386 -3.35 24.54 -16.19
N ALA A 387 -2.73 24.33 -17.35
CA ALA A 387 -1.35 23.87 -17.49
C ALA A 387 -0.50 24.94 -18.21
N ARG A 388 0.82 24.71 -18.31
CA ARG A 388 1.75 25.65 -18.97
C ARG A 388 1.38 25.97 -20.42
N ARG A 389 0.65 25.07 -21.10
CA ARG A 389 0.28 25.19 -22.53
C ARG A 389 -1.20 24.89 -22.79
N GLY A 390 -2.11 25.40 -21.97
CA GLY A 390 -3.54 25.32 -22.23
C GLY A 390 -4.36 24.97 -21.00
N VAL A 391 -5.63 24.66 -21.22
CA VAL A 391 -6.58 24.22 -20.19
C VAL A 391 -7.00 22.80 -20.50
N PHE A 392 -6.95 21.93 -19.50
CA PHE A 392 -7.27 20.52 -19.65
C PHE A 392 -8.50 20.17 -18.83
N VAL A 393 -9.32 19.26 -19.33
CA VAL A 393 -10.41 18.64 -18.59
C VAL A 393 -10.10 17.17 -18.33
N VAL A 394 -10.46 16.69 -17.15
CA VAL A 394 -10.35 15.29 -16.74
C VAL A 394 -11.67 14.85 -16.15
N ASP A 395 -12.20 13.72 -16.63
CA ASP A 395 -13.31 13.04 -15.95
C ASP A 395 -12.82 12.34 -14.68
N ARG A 396 -13.46 12.61 -13.54
CA ARG A 396 -13.09 12.13 -12.20
C ARG A 396 -13.74 10.78 -11.87
N ALA A 397 -13.75 9.87 -12.83
CA ALA A 397 -14.41 8.57 -12.75
C ALA A 397 -15.92 8.72 -12.46
N SER A 398 -16.57 9.56 -13.26
CA SER A 398 -18.00 9.82 -13.16
C SER A 398 -18.84 8.60 -13.54
N THR A 399 -20.09 8.57 -13.08
CA THR A 399 -21.00 7.45 -13.34
C THR A 399 -21.62 7.51 -14.74
N ASN A 400 -21.94 8.71 -15.22
CA ASN A 400 -22.64 8.91 -16.50
C ASN A 400 -21.70 9.37 -17.63
N GLY A 401 -20.42 9.53 -17.33
CA GLY A 401 -19.38 9.91 -18.29
C GLY A 401 -19.39 11.39 -18.65
N SER A 402 -18.30 11.78 -19.30
CA SER A 402 -18.10 13.12 -19.86
C SER A 402 -17.68 13.04 -21.33
N ALA A 403 -17.92 14.10 -22.09
CA ALA A 403 -17.48 14.21 -23.49
C ALA A 403 -17.14 15.67 -23.86
N ILE A 404 -16.23 15.86 -24.82
CA ILE A 404 -15.98 17.15 -25.47
C ILE A 404 -16.72 17.17 -26.81
N ILE A 405 -17.49 18.20 -27.06
CA ILE A 405 -18.17 18.47 -28.31
C ILE A 405 -17.42 19.62 -29.01
N ARG A 406 -16.81 19.34 -30.16
CA ARG A 406 -16.02 20.30 -30.95
C ARG A 406 -16.52 20.30 -32.39
N GLY A 407 -17.03 21.43 -32.86
CA GLY A 407 -17.55 21.55 -34.23
C GLY A 407 -18.67 20.55 -34.54
N GLY A 408 -19.47 20.16 -33.53
CA GLY A 408 -20.53 19.15 -33.64
C GLY A 408 -20.07 17.70 -33.51
N ALA A 409 -18.76 17.42 -33.47
CA ALA A 409 -18.24 16.09 -33.21
C ALA A 409 -18.07 15.85 -31.71
N GLU A 410 -18.68 14.79 -31.18
CA GLU A 410 -18.58 14.39 -29.79
C GLU A 410 -17.45 13.36 -29.59
N THR A 411 -16.53 13.67 -28.67
CA THR A 411 -15.42 12.80 -28.28
C THR A 411 -15.55 12.48 -26.80
N VAL A 412 -15.75 11.20 -26.48
CA VAL A 412 -15.87 10.73 -25.08
C VAL A 412 -14.56 10.97 -24.33
N LEU A 413 -14.65 11.46 -23.10
CA LEU A 413 -13.54 11.65 -22.18
C LEU A 413 -13.32 10.38 -21.34
N PRO A 414 -12.23 9.62 -21.56
CA PRO A 414 -11.93 8.49 -20.69
C PRO A 414 -11.62 8.96 -19.27
N ALA A 415 -12.16 8.27 -18.27
CA ALA A 415 -11.90 8.59 -16.86
C ALA A 415 -10.40 8.67 -16.55
N GLY A 416 -10.00 9.73 -15.84
CA GLY A 416 -8.61 9.98 -15.44
C GLY A 416 -7.67 10.46 -16.55
N HIS A 417 -8.11 10.52 -17.81
CA HIS A 417 -7.26 10.95 -18.92
C HIS A 417 -7.48 12.44 -19.22
N PRO A 418 -6.43 13.29 -19.16
CA PRO A 418 -6.57 14.70 -19.49
C PRO A 418 -6.75 14.92 -20.99
N ALA A 419 -7.74 15.73 -21.34
CA ALA A 419 -7.98 16.18 -22.70
C ALA A 419 -7.90 17.71 -22.79
N GLU A 420 -7.27 18.21 -23.85
CA GLU A 420 -7.09 19.64 -24.08
C GLU A 420 -8.38 20.31 -24.56
N LEU A 421 -8.77 21.37 -23.86
CA LEU A 421 -9.88 22.25 -24.22
C LEU A 421 -9.43 23.38 -25.14
N LYS A 422 -10.24 23.68 -26.15
CA LYS A 422 -10.09 24.79 -27.09
C LYS A 422 -11.24 25.77 -26.98
N THR A 423 -11.05 26.98 -27.49
CA THR A 423 -12.09 28.01 -27.53
C THR A 423 -13.31 27.51 -28.30
N GLY A 424 -14.49 27.67 -27.71
CA GLY A 424 -15.76 27.25 -28.31
C GLY A 424 -16.08 25.76 -28.13
N ASP A 425 -15.24 24.99 -27.43
CA ASP A 425 -15.60 23.63 -27.04
C ASP A 425 -16.75 23.64 -26.03
N THR A 426 -17.63 22.64 -26.13
CA THR A 426 -18.63 22.35 -25.11
C THR A 426 -18.25 21.04 -24.42
N VAL A 427 -18.11 21.08 -23.10
CA VAL A 427 -17.90 19.88 -22.28
C VAL A 427 -19.25 19.44 -21.72
N ARG A 428 -19.66 18.22 -22.08
CA ARG A 428 -20.83 17.55 -21.49
C ARG A 428 -20.37 16.67 -20.34
N PHE A 429 -21.04 16.74 -19.20
CA PHE A 429 -20.77 15.94 -18.01
C PHE A 429 -22.10 15.52 -17.36
N GLY A 430 -22.46 14.25 -17.48
CA GLY A 430 -23.84 13.81 -17.25
C GLY A 430 -24.81 14.47 -18.24
N ASP A 431 -25.89 15.05 -17.72
CA ASP A 431 -26.90 15.79 -18.51
C ASP A 431 -26.64 17.30 -18.54
N ARG A 432 -25.53 17.75 -17.93
CA ARG A 432 -25.15 19.15 -17.84
C ARG A 432 -24.01 19.47 -18.81
N SER A 433 -23.88 20.74 -19.15
CA SER A 433 -22.80 21.18 -20.04
C SER A 433 -22.19 22.50 -19.61
N LEU A 434 -20.94 22.71 -20.02
CA LEU A 434 -20.26 23.99 -19.93
C LEU A 434 -19.58 24.31 -21.27
N GLN A 435 -19.51 25.59 -21.61
CA GLN A 435 -18.85 26.10 -22.80
C GLN A 435 -17.55 26.80 -22.41
N VAL A 436 -16.50 26.59 -23.23
CA VAL A 436 -15.18 27.17 -23.01
C VAL A 436 -15.06 28.49 -23.77
N GLU A 437 -15.08 29.59 -23.04
CA GLU A 437 -14.70 30.92 -23.52
C GLU A 437 -13.27 31.23 -23.03
N TRP A 438 -12.46 31.93 -23.81
CA TRP A 438 -11.12 32.32 -23.37
C TRP A 438 -11.16 33.73 -22.81
N ALA A 439 -10.32 33.97 -21.80
CA ALA A 439 -10.17 35.27 -21.14
C ALA A 439 -9.28 36.22 -21.94
#